data_AF-A0A7T0PDL6-F1
#
_entry.id   AF-A0A7T0PDL6-F1
#
_cell.length_a   1.000
_cell.length_b   1.000
_cell.length_c   1.000
_cell.angle_alpha   90.00
_cell.angle_beta   90.00
_cell.angle_gamma   90.00
#
_symmetry.space_group_name_H-M   'P 1'
#
loop_
_entity.id
_entity.type
_entity.pdbx_description
1 polymer ?
#
loop_
_entity_poly.entity_id
_entity_poly.type
_entity_poly.pdbx_seq_one_letter_code
_entity_poly.pdbx_strand_id
1 'polypeptide(L)'
;MACEQVRRYLDMLVDCEECDERTLLIDRGVIDGPAQQVRELLREHCLTCPECTDRLVAERHLRSLVRRCYESETAPSGLRARIIQSVTSVRVIVE
;
A
#
# COMPACT_ATOMS: atom_id res chain seq x y z
N MET A 1 11.57 -6.01 -17.65
CA MET A 1 10.21 -5.47 -17.44
C MET A 1 10.24 -3.96 -17.70
N ALA A 2 9.19 -3.38 -18.29
CA ALA A 2 9.07 -1.94 -18.51
C ALA A 2 8.46 -1.20 -17.31
N CYS A 3 8.77 0.10 -17.14
CA CYS A 3 8.26 0.91 -16.01
C CYS A 3 6.73 0.98 -15.94
N GLU A 4 6.03 0.92 -17.08
CA GLU A 4 4.57 0.86 -17.11
C GLU A 4 4.03 -0.44 -16.48
N GLN A 5 4.66 -1.57 -16.78
CA GLN A 5 4.30 -2.85 -16.18
C GLN A 5 4.60 -2.82 -14.67
N VAL A 6 5.73 -2.25 -14.27
CA VAL A 6 6.09 -2.12 -12.85
C VAL A 6 5.03 -1.32 -12.10
N ARG A 7 4.63 -0.15 -12.62
CA ARG A 7 3.56 0.66 -12.03
C ARG A 7 2.25 -0.09 -11.83
N ARG A 8 1.92 -1.01 -12.73
CA ARG A 8 0.68 -1.79 -12.66
C ARG A 8 0.69 -2.84 -11.54
N TYR A 9 1.86 -3.31 -11.14
CA TYR A 9 2.00 -4.42 -10.19
C TYR A 9 2.72 -4.06 -8.89
N LEU A 10 3.19 -2.82 -8.75
CA LEU A 10 4.02 -2.40 -7.62
C LEU A 10 3.28 -2.51 -6.28
N ASP A 11 2.01 -2.14 -6.26
CA ASP A 11 1.11 -2.23 -5.10
C ASP A 11 0.84 -3.68 -4.69
N MET A 12 1.04 -4.64 -5.58
CA MET A 12 0.91 -6.07 -5.29
C MET A 12 2.24 -6.72 -4.90
N LEU A 13 3.37 -6.03 -5.05
CA LEU A 13 4.66 -6.54 -4.64
C LEU A 13 4.66 -6.80 -3.12
N VAL A 14 5.08 -8.00 -2.75
CA VAL A 14 5.37 -8.39 -1.37
C VAL A 14 6.88 -8.34 -1.21
N ASP A 15 7.38 -7.31 -0.56
CA ASP A 15 8.82 -7.08 -0.38
C ASP A 15 9.21 -6.62 1.04
N CYS A 16 8.27 -6.69 1.99
CA CYS A 16 8.61 -6.75 3.41
C CYS A 16 9.27 -8.10 3.67
N GLU A 17 10.51 -8.09 4.17
CA GLU A 17 11.23 -9.27 4.69
C GLU A 17 10.45 -10.04 5.79
N GLU A 18 9.34 -9.50 6.31
CA GLU A 18 8.57 -10.06 7.42
C GLU A 18 7.23 -10.72 6.99
N CYS A 19 6.87 -10.67 5.70
CA CYS A 19 5.54 -11.10 5.25
C CYS A 19 5.57 -12.48 4.56
N ASP A 20 6.38 -13.39 5.11
CA ASP A 20 6.56 -14.75 4.59
C ASP A 20 5.23 -15.50 4.46
N GLU A 21 4.34 -15.33 5.43
CA GLU A 21 3.01 -15.93 5.42
C GLU A 21 2.18 -15.49 4.21
N ARG A 22 2.19 -14.19 3.87
CA ARG A 22 1.44 -13.67 2.71
C ARG A 22 2.02 -14.21 1.41
N THR A 23 3.34 -14.28 1.31
CA THR A 23 4.03 -14.85 0.14
C THR A 23 3.66 -16.32 -0.05
N LEU A 24 3.66 -17.10 1.04
CA LEU A 24 3.24 -18.50 1.02
C LEU A 24 1.78 -18.68 0.60
N LEU A 25 0.88 -17.80 1.04
CA LEU A 25 -0.53 -17.84 0.63
C LEU A 25 -0.71 -17.56 -0.87
N ILE A 26 0.04 -16.61 -1.43
CA ILE A 26 0.04 -16.34 -2.88
C ILE A 26 0.59 -17.53 -3.65
N ASP A 27 1.73 -18.08 -3.22
CA ASP A 27 2.39 -19.18 -3.93
C ASP A 27 1.59 -20.48 -3.88
N ARG A 28 0.75 -20.66 -2.84
CA ARG A 28 -0.21 -21.76 -2.74
C ARG A 28 -1.54 -21.48 -3.46
N GLY A 29 -1.72 -20.31 -4.05
CA GLY A 29 -2.96 -19.91 -4.72
C GLY A 29 -4.14 -19.72 -3.77
N VAL A 30 -3.88 -19.49 -2.47
CA VAL A 30 -4.92 -19.25 -1.46
C VAL A 30 -5.47 -17.83 -1.57
N ILE A 31 -4.62 -16.88 -1.94
CA ILE A 31 -5.00 -15.48 -2.21
C ILE A 31 -4.40 -15.02 -3.53
N ASP A 32 -5.03 -14.02 -4.15
CA ASP A 32 -4.53 -13.44 -5.38
C ASP A 32 -3.21 -12.70 -5.17
N GLY A 33 -2.30 -12.86 -6.13
CA GLY A 33 -1.04 -12.12 -6.16
C GLY A 33 -0.16 -12.48 -7.36
N PRO A 34 0.85 -11.65 -7.64
CA PRO A 34 1.80 -11.93 -8.71
C PRO A 34 2.58 -13.20 -8.39
N ALA A 35 2.75 -14.05 -9.40
CA ALA A 35 3.60 -15.24 -9.32
C ALA A 35 5.04 -14.86 -8.93
N GLN A 36 5.78 -15.82 -8.34
CA GLN A 36 7.14 -15.62 -7.86
C GLN A 36 8.06 -14.96 -8.90
N GLN A 37 8.01 -15.42 -10.15
CA GLN A 37 8.82 -14.86 -11.24
C GLN A 37 8.51 -13.37 -11.49
N VAL A 38 7.24 -12.98 -11.41
CA VAL A 38 6.84 -11.58 -11.61
C VAL A 38 7.34 -10.73 -10.44
N ARG A 39 7.26 -11.24 -9.20
CA ARG A 39 7.78 -10.54 -8.02
C ARG A 39 9.29 -10.29 -8.13
N GLU A 40 10.04 -11.27 -8.62
CA GLU A 40 11.49 -11.12 -8.80
C GLU A 40 11.83 -10.06 -9.84
N LEU A 41 11.20 -10.13 -11.01
CA LEU A 41 11.40 -9.14 -12.07
C LEU A 41 11.02 -7.71 -11.61
N LEU A 42 10.02 -7.57 -10.73
CA LEU A 42 9.66 -6.27 -10.13
C LEU A 42 10.77 -5.74 -9.22
N ARG A 43 11.33 -6.60 -8.37
CA ARG A 43 12.46 -6.23 -7.47
C ARG A 43 13.69 -5.84 -8.27
N GLU A 44 14.10 -6.67 -9.23
CA GLU A 44 15.25 -6.39 -10.11
C GLU A 44 15.11 -5.04 -10.83
N HIS A 45 13.91 -4.73 -11.32
CA HIS A 45 13.67 -3.44 -11.95
C HIS A 45 13.79 -2.27 -10.95
N CYS A 46 13.20 -2.41 -9.77
CA CYS A 46 13.27 -1.36 -8.74
C CYS A 46 14.68 -1.14 -8.20
N LEU A 47 15.61 -2.09 -8.36
CA LEU A 47 17.03 -1.91 -8.03
C LEU A 47 17.77 -1.05 -9.05
N THR A 48 17.27 -0.96 -10.29
CA THR A 48 17.99 -0.34 -11.41
C THR A 48 17.31 0.92 -11.95
N CYS A 49 16.06 1.18 -11.58
CA CYS A 49 15.28 2.34 -12.03
C CYS A 49 14.91 3.26 -10.85
N PRO A 50 15.52 4.47 -10.73
CA PRO A 50 15.27 5.39 -9.61
C PRO A 50 13.80 5.76 -9.41
N GLU A 51 13.05 6.03 -10.49
CA GLU A 51 11.63 6.37 -10.40
C GLU A 51 10.81 5.23 -9.77
N CYS A 52 11.11 3.98 -10.12
CA CYS A 52 10.43 2.82 -9.57
C CYS A 52 10.91 2.52 -8.14
N THR A 53 12.17 2.79 -7.81
CA THR A 53 12.67 2.75 -6.42
C THR A 53 11.89 3.71 -5.53
N ASP A 54 11.72 4.96 -5.94
CA ASP A 54 11.02 5.98 -5.16
C ASP A 54 9.56 5.61 -4.94
N ARG A 55 8.89 5.09 -5.98
CA ARG A 55 7.52 4.58 -5.84
C ARG A 55 7.44 3.42 -4.86
N LEU A 56 8.41 2.50 -4.90
CA LEU A 56 8.42 1.35 -3.99
C LEU A 56 8.62 1.80 -2.54
N VAL A 57 9.49 2.78 -2.30
CA VAL A 57 9.68 3.39 -0.98
C VAL A 57 8.38 4.05 -0.49
N ALA A 58 7.69 4.79 -1.35
CA ALA A 58 6.41 5.40 -1.01
C ALA A 58 5.34 4.36 -0.64
N GLU A 59 5.25 3.28 -1.42
CA GLU A 59 4.32 2.17 -1.15
C GLU A 59 4.62 1.47 0.19
N ARG A 60 5.89 1.19 0.47
CA ARG A 60 6.33 0.63 1.76
C ARG A 60 5.96 1.55 2.93
N HIS A 61 6.14 2.86 2.75
CA HIS A 61 5.77 3.84 3.77
C HIS A 61 4.27 3.83 4.05
N LEU A 62 3.42 3.81 3.01
CA LEU A 62 1.97 3.71 3.16
C LEU A 62 1.56 2.43 3.89
N ARG A 63 2.11 1.27 3.51
CA ARG A 63 1.84 -0.01 4.18
C ARG A 63 2.22 0.02 5.66
N SER A 64 3.35 0.62 6.00
CA SER A 64 3.78 0.79 7.39
C SER A 64 2.79 1.66 8.19
N LEU A 65 2.33 2.77 7.62
CA LEU A 65 1.31 3.63 8.24
C LEU A 65 -0.01 2.89 8.45
N VAL A 66 -0.48 2.17 7.42
CA VAL A 66 -1.72 1.38 7.49
C VAL A 66 -1.60 0.31 8.59
N ARG A 67 -0.49 -0.45 8.62
CA ARG A 67 -0.25 -1.47 9.65
C ARG A 67 -0.31 -0.89 11.06
N ARG A 68 0.33 0.26 11.30
CA ARG A 68 0.29 0.96 12.60
C ARG A 68 -1.13 1.29 13.04
N CYS A 69 -1.98 1.77 12.13
CA CYS A 69 -3.39 2.05 12.40
C CYS A 69 -4.22 0.82 12.78
N TYR A 70 -3.85 -0.39 12.33
CA TYR A 70 -4.58 -1.62 12.61
C TYR A 70 -4.05 -2.40 13.82
N GLU A 71 -2.77 -2.22 14.18
CA GLU A 71 -2.13 -2.99 15.26
C GLU A 71 -2.01 -2.23 16.58
N SER A 72 -1.50 -1.00 16.56
CA SER A 72 -0.99 -0.32 17.78
C SER A 72 -1.58 1.06 18.02
N GLU A 73 -1.98 1.77 16.97
CA GLU A 73 -2.54 3.10 17.09
C GLU A 73 -4.06 3.04 17.18
N THR A 74 -4.59 3.36 18.35
CA THR A 74 -6.02 3.58 18.51
C THR A 74 -6.36 4.96 17.95
N ALA A 75 -7.36 5.03 17.06
CA ALA A 75 -7.87 6.33 16.60
C ALA A 75 -8.23 7.21 17.82
N PRO A 76 -7.80 8.49 17.85
CA PRO A 76 -8.08 9.37 18.98
C PRO A 76 -9.58 9.42 19.30
N SER A 77 -9.91 9.38 20.60
CA SER A 77 -11.28 9.54 21.07
C SER A 77 -11.87 10.85 20.51
N GLY A 78 -13.01 10.75 19.82
CA GLY A 78 -13.67 11.90 19.21
C GLY A 78 -13.22 12.24 17.77
N LEU A 79 -12.24 11.54 17.18
CA LEU A 79 -11.87 11.74 15.77
C LEU A 79 -13.09 11.54 14.84
N ARG A 80 -13.90 10.51 15.10
CA ARG A 80 -15.13 10.25 14.35
C ARG A 80 -16.12 11.43 14.43
N ALA A 81 -16.31 12.00 15.62
CA ALA A 81 -17.19 13.16 15.82
C ALA A 81 -16.68 14.38 15.03
N ARG A 82 -15.37 14.62 15.05
CA ARG A 82 -14.73 15.71 14.27
C ARG A 82 -14.87 15.52 12.76
N ILE A 83 -14.67 14.30 12.25
CA ILE A 83 -14.86 14.00 10.83
C ILE A 83 -16.31 14.28 10.43
N ILE A 84 -17.28 13.74 11.18
CA ILE A 84 -18.72 13.96 10.93
C ILE A 84 -19.03 15.46 10.92
N GLN A 85 -18.57 16.22 11.93
CA GLN A 85 -18.78 17.67 11.96
C GLN A 85 -18.21 18.38 10.72
N SER A 86 -17.06 17.93 10.22
CA SER A 86 -16.41 18.49 9.04
C SER A 86 -17.11 18.13 7.72
N VAL A 87 -17.70 16.95 7.58
CA VAL A 87 -18.41 16.55 6.35
C VAL A 87 -19.88 16.95 6.35
N THR A 88 -20.47 17.19 7.52
CA THR A 88 -21.88 17.63 7.66
C THR A 88 -22.03 19.15 7.63
N SER A 89 -20.94 19.93 7.59
CA SER A 89 -21.06 21.39 7.46
C SER A 89 -21.62 21.78 6.09
N VAL A 90 -22.91 22.09 6.05
CA VAL A 90 -23.59 22.70 4.90
C VAL A 90 -23.12 24.14 4.77
N ARG A 91 -22.53 24.51 3.63
CA ARG A 91 -22.32 25.92 3.28
C ARG A 91 -23.68 26.51 2.88
N VAL A 92 -24.19 27.43 3.67
CA VAL A 92 -25.30 28.30 3.24
C VAL A 92 -24.68 29.46 2.46
N ILE A 93 -24.94 29.51 1.16
CA ILE A 93 -24.63 30.68 0.33
C ILE A 93 -25.80 31.64 0.53
N VAL A 94 -25.53 32.82 1.07
CA VAL A 94 -26.53 33.90 1.20
C VAL A 94 -26.27 34.87 0.06
N GLU A 95 -27.26 35.02 -0.83
CA GLU A 95 -27.32 36.04 -1.90
C GLU A 95 -27.74 37.40 -1.36
#